data_AF-A0A3P9BYA1-F1
#
_entry.id   AF-A0A3P9BYA1-F1
#
_cell.length_a   1.000
_cell.length_b   1.000
_cell.length_c   1.000
_cell.angle_alpha   90.00
_cell.angle_beta   90.00
_cell.angle_gamma   90.00
#
_symmetry.space_group_name_H-M   'P 1'
#
loop_
_entity.id
_entity.type
_entity.pdbx_description
1 polymer ?
#
loop_
_entity_poly.entity_id
_entity_poly.type
_entity_poly.pdbx_seq_one_letter_code
_entity_poly.pdbx_strand_id
1 'polypeptide(L)'
;MKSVFLHYVFFWVTLQLIAVPATVLNCCEGDILLLLDSSGSIANYEFSRLSFFATDLLRPFSLGRGHVRVGLLQVGTDPHLEFGLDVHSNQESLQSAMQGIRQLKGDTNTEAALGVARELLTETDVKVPKILLWLTDGVQPGDVDRPMSELKMRGVSVLIVSTVHGNYQVLKRVVTPPLDSHLYSVDIDNIDIITEDLRKAMIEIIRAERLRVVDLTSHSAVLQWRPVLSENSSYYELWYKSVSKPGREIRRTLTGDSSRAELKNLQPDTTYTASLRPESNQAVFNTLTVTFTTFPDVLSPAVVHLSDHGPHQIRVSWGPLQLARVQQYTVEYGAIPSSHVRTVTLPRHKNSTLLTGLEPGTQYLVTVTALQVDGKERAMSVRACTLAEALPALIDLQLEPVKRRDLGVEEMQVKWQASQGGLRGYWIKWETENPHSTTSSMYLPPSSRSTQLTHLAPNSRVCVSPIYSSGRGDGLCCTATTHRDSRQWG
;
A
#
# COMPACT_ATOMS: atom_id res chain seq x y z
N MET A 1 42.33 -64.63 67.65
CA MET A 1 41.40 -65.64 67.08
C MET A 1 40.01 -65.03 66.98
N LYS A 2 39.31 -65.31 65.86
CA LYS A 2 37.94 -64.89 65.44
C LYS A 2 37.91 -63.45 64.86
N SER A 3 37.90 -63.24 63.52
CA SER A 3 36.84 -63.49 62.51
C SER A 3 35.56 -62.69 62.82
N VAL A 4 35.05 -61.79 61.98
CA VAL A 4 34.33 -62.08 60.71
C VAL A 4 34.20 -60.80 59.85
N PHE A 5 34.33 -60.99 58.53
CA PHE A 5 33.86 -60.27 57.33
C PHE A 5 33.13 -58.91 57.45
N LEU A 6 33.56 -57.95 56.63
CA LEU A 6 32.65 -57.09 55.85
C LEU A 6 33.21 -56.91 54.42
N HIS A 7 32.33 -57.05 53.43
CA HIS A 7 32.63 -57.10 52.00
C HIS A 7 33.15 -55.77 51.45
N TYR A 8 34.26 -55.81 50.70
CA TYR A 8 34.65 -54.73 49.79
C TYR A 8 33.84 -54.83 48.49
N VAL A 9 32.97 -53.86 48.24
CA VAL A 9 32.41 -53.62 46.91
C VAL A 9 33.30 -52.56 46.24
N PHE A 10 34.08 -52.98 45.25
CA PHE A 10 34.77 -52.07 44.34
C PHE A 10 33.73 -51.42 43.42
N PHE A 11 33.44 -50.14 43.61
CA PHE A 11 32.76 -49.32 42.62
C PHE A 11 33.83 -48.56 41.84
N TRP A 12 34.19 -49.07 40.65
CA TRP A 12 34.83 -48.24 39.64
C TRP A 12 33.79 -47.22 39.17
N VAL A 13 33.85 -45.99 39.68
CA VAL A 13 33.23 -44.86 38.99
C VAL A 13 34.26 -44.38 37.97
N THR A 14 34.11 -44.85 36.74
CA THR A 14 34.65 -44.15 35.57
C THR A 14 33.97 -42.78 35.53
N LEU A 15 34.73 -41.72 35.78
CA LEU A 15 34.29 -40.36 35.51
C LEU A 15 34.23 -40.19 33.99
N GLN A 16 33.16 -40.68 33.37
CA GLN A 16 32.79 -40.26 32.03
C GLN A 16 32.36 -38.80 32.15
N LEU A 17 33.26 -37.89 31.77
CA LEU A 17 32.88 -36.57 31.28
C LEU A 17 31.82 -36.79 30.20
N ILE A 18 30.56 -36.58 30.56
CA ILE A 18 29.48 -36.45 29.58
C ILE A 18 29.76 -35.11 28.88
N ALA A 19 30.54 -35.16 27.81
CA ALA A 19 30.50 -34.13 26.80
C ALA A 19 29.10 -34.20 26.18
N VAL A 20 28.20 -33.33 26.64
CA VAL A 20 26.95 -33.07 25.93
C VAL A 20 27.38 -32.52 24.57
N PRO A 21 27.04 -33.16 23.43
CA PRO A 21 27.35 -32.56 22.14
C PRO A 21 26.53 -31.27 22.08
N ALA A 22 27.21 -30.13 21.98
CA ALA A 22 26.56 -28.85 21.74
C ALA A 22 25.68 -29.01 20.50
N THR A 23 24.37 -29.06 20.69
CA THR A 23 23.43 -29.20 19.60
C THR A 23 23.56 -27.96 18.73
N VAL A 24 24.03 -28.15 17.49
CA VAL A 24 24.18 -27.06 16.54
C VAL A 24 22.80 -26.42 16.33
N LEU A 25 22.69 -25.11 16.56
CA LEU A 25 21.47 -24.33 16.43
C LEU A 25 21.22 -24.08 14.95
N ASN A 26 20.44 -24.96 14.32
CA ASN A 26 19.97 -24.79 12.94
C ASN A 26 18.76 -23.85 12.82
N CYS A 27 18.33 -23.24 13.94
CA CYS A 27 17.10 -22.45 14.00
C CYS A 27 17.29 -20.95 13.71
N CYS A 28 18.52 -20.46 13.55
CA CYS A 28 18.87 -19.04 13.56
C CYS A 28 19.38 -18.57 12.19
N GLU A 29 18.80 -17.49 11.66
CA GLU A 29 19.24 -16.80 10.43
C GLU A 29 19.34 -15.32 10.76
N GLY A 30 20.53 -14.74 10.65
CA GLY A 30 20.84 -13.40 11.15
C GLY A 30 22.29 -13.00 10.95
N ASP A 31 22.55 -11.70 10.98
CA ASP A 31 23.91 -11.15 10.89
C ASP A 31 24.41 -10.79 12.29
N ILE A 32 25.59 -11.29 12.66
CA ILE A 32 26.28 -10.93 13.90
C ILE A 32 27.59 -10.25 13.50
N LEU A 33 27.73 -8.97 13.85
CA LEU A 33 29.01 -8.27 13.77
C LEU A 33 29.61 -8.17 15.17
N LEU A 34 30.78 -8.79 15.34
CA LEU A 34 31.62 -8.60 16.52
C LEU A 34 32.39 -7.29 16.38
N LEU A 35 32.20 -6.37 17.31
CA LEU A 35 33.02 -5.17 17.45
C LEU A 35 33.96 -5.39 18.63
N LEU A 36 35.20 -5.78 18.35
CA LEU A 36 36.17 -6.17 19.35
C LEU A 36 37.14 -5.03 19.63
N ASP A 37 37.11 -4.50 20.85
CA ASP A 37 38.06 -3.48 21.26
C ASP A 37 39.47 -4.07 21.38
N SER A 38 40.39 -3.48 20.62
CA SER A 38 41.75 -3.96 20.44
C SER A 38 42.77 -2.86 20.73
N SER A 39 42.31 -1.77 21.32
CA SER A 39 43.08 -0.58 21.64
C SER A 39 44.15 -0.85 22.72
N GLY A 40 45.03 0.13 22.91
CA GLY A 40 46.16 0.06 23.84
C GLY A 40 45.76 0.10 25.32
N SER A 41 44.53 0.52 25.67
CA SER A 41 44.03 0.50 27.05
C SER A 41 43.74 -0.91 27.56
N ILE A 42 43.51 -1.86 26.65
CA ILE A 42 43.20 -3.25 26.96
C ILE A 42 44.50 -4.06 27.10
N ALA A 43 44.69 -4.73 28.23
CA ALA A 43 45.83 -5.61 28.42
C ALA A 43 45.75 -6.83 27.48
N ASN A 44 46.91 -7.39 27.08
CA ASN A 44 46.96 -8.54 26.17
C ASN A 44 46.14 -9.73 26.69
N TYR A 45 46.17 -9.94 28.01
CA TYR A 45 45.40 -10.97 28.69
C TYR A 45 43.90 -10.75 28.53
N GLU A 46 43.42 -9.52 28.77
CA GLU A 46 42.00 -9.18 28.67
C GLU A 46 41.49 -9.31 27.24
N PHE A 47 42.26 -8.83 26.26
CA PHE A 47 41.96 -9.03 24.85
C PHE A 47 41.81 -10.51 24.49
N SER A 48 42.75 -11.34 24.96
CA SER A 48 42.72 -12.79 24.72
C SER A 48 41.48 -13.43 25.35
N ARG A 49 41.06 -12.97 26.54
CA ARG A 49 39.83 -13.43 27.21
C ARG A 49 38.58 -13.00 26.45
N LEU A 50 38.48 -11.76 25.97
CA LEU A 50 37.36 -11.28 25.15
C LEU A 50 37.24 -12.06 23.83
N SER A 51 38.35 -12.29 23.13
CA SER A 51 38.38 -13.06 21.89
C SER A 51 37.95 -14.52 22.12
N PHE A 52 38.47 -15.16 23.18
CA PHE A 52 38.08 -16.53 23.55
C PHE A 52 36.60 -16.61 23.92
N PHE A 53 36.09 -15.65 24.70
CA PHE A 53 34.68 -15.57 25.05
C PHE A 53 33.79 -15.45 23.80
N ALA A 54 34.11 -14.56 22.86
CA ALA A 54 33.38 -14.43 21.60
C ALA A 54 33.39 -15.72 20.78
N THR A 55 34.54 -16.39 20.76
CA THR A 55 34.75 -17.68 20.08
C THR A 55 33.83 -18.76 20.64
N ASP A 56 33.69 -18.84 21.97
CA ASP A 56 32.83 -19.82 22.63
C ASP A 56 31.35 -19.48 22.57
N LEU A 57 31.02 -18.19 22.67
CA LEU A 57 29.67 -17.66 22.50
C LEU A 57 29.06 -18.09 21.16
N LEU A 58 29.87 -18.05 20.09
CA LEU A 58 29.47 -18.37 18.73
C LEU A 58 29.43 -19.87 18.40
N ARG A 59 30.06 -20.73 19.21
CA ARG A 59 30.20 -22.17 18.96
C ARG A 59 28.91 -22.90 18.56
N PRO A 60 27.75 -22.61 19.18
CA PRO A 60 26.54 -23.36 18.87
C PRO A 60 25.81 -22.90 17.61
N PHE A 61 26.19 -21.79 16.94
CA PHE A 61 25.45 -21.32 15.77
C PHE A 61 25.79 -22.09 14.50
N SER A 62 24.77 -22.38 13.68
CA SER A 62 25.01 -22.77 12.29
C SER A 62 25.45 -21.57 11.47
N LEU A 63 26.47 -21.74 10.63
CA LEU A 63 27.04 -20.65 9.84
C LEU A 63 26.73 -20.79 8.35
N GLY A 64 26.66 -19.64 7.67
CA GLY A 64 26.56 -19.55 6.21
C GLY A 64 25.22 -19.01 5.72
N ARG A 65 25.02 -19.04 4.40
CA ARG A 65 23.79 -18.53 3.77
C ARG A 65 22.56 -19.29 4.27
N GLY A 66 21.50 -18.56 4.59
CA GLY A 66 20.28 -19.12 5.20
C GLY A 66 20.42 -19.49 6.68
N HIS A 67 21.57 -19.20 7.29
CA HIS A 67 21.88 -19.40 8.71
C HIS A 67 22.48 -18.11 9.28
N VAL A 68 23.25 -18.21 10.38
CA VAL A 68 23.95 -17.06 10.94
C VAL A 68 25.17 -16.71 10.11
N ARG A 69 25.38 -15.42 9.89
CA ARG A 69 26.58 -14.86 9.25
C ARG A 69 27.34 -14.05 10.28
N VAL A 70 28.66 -14.20 10.33
CA VAL A 70 29.51 -13.58 11.36
C VAL A 70 30.60 -12.77 10.69
N GLY A 71 30.74 -11.51 11.12
CA GLY A 71 31.87 -10.65 10.80
C GLY A 71 32.58 -10.21 12.07
N LEU A 72 33.84 -9.81 11.95
CA LEU A 72 34.61 -9.27 13.07
C LEU A 72 35.38 -8.02 12.66
N LEU A 73 35.14 -6.94 13.38
CA LEU A 73 35.77 -5.64 13.23
C LEU A 73 36.51 -5.29 14.52
N GLN A 74 37.82 -5.05 14.43
CA GLN A 74 38.64 -4.59 15.54
C GLN A 74 38.60 -3.06 15.66
N VAL A 75 38.44 -2.55 16.89
CA VAL A 75 38.63 -1.13 17.23
C VAL A 75 40.11 -0.89 17.55
N GLY A 76 40.71 0.10 16.91
CA GLY A 76 42.07 0.56 17.13
C GLY A 76 42.22 2.00 16.62
N THR A 77 43.45 2.47 16.39
CA THR A 77 43.69 3.82 15.83
C THR A 77 43.02 3.97 14.47
N ASP A 78 43.24 2.96 13.63
CA ASP A 78 42.51 2.72 12.39
C ASP A 78 41.68 1.44 12.56
N PRO A 79 40.33 1.48 12.43
CA PRO A 79 39.50 0.28 12.52
C PRO A 79 39.92 -0.77 11.48
N HIS A 80 39.98 -2.04 11.89
CA HIS A 80 40.44 -3.12 11.01
C HIS A 80 39.41 -4.24 10.91
N LEU A 81 38.89 -4.46 9.70
CA LEU A 81 37.98 -5.58 9.41
C LEU A 81 38.81 -6.86 9.22
N GLU A 82 38.74 -7.76 10.19
CA GLU A 82 39.42 -9.07 10.11
C GLU A 82 38.75 -9.96 9.06
N PHE A 83 37.41 -10.02 9.09
CA PHE A 83 36.62 -10.72 8.07
C PHE A 83 35.18 -10.20 8.03
N GLY A 84 34.60 -10.20 6.83
CA GLY A 84 33.20 -9.82 6.59
C GLY A 84 32.20 -10.95 6.85
N LEU A 85 30.91 -10.61 6.84
CA LEU A 85 29.79 -11.50 7.19
C LEU A 85 29.72 -12.80 6.36
N ASP A 86 30.12 -12.75 5.09
CA ASP A 86 30.00 -13.88 4.16
C ASP A 86 31.28 -14.72 4.01
N VAL A 87 32.33 -14.44 4.80
CA VAL A 87 33.65 -15.11 4.66
C VAL A 87 33.63 -16.54 5.22
N HIS A 88 33.00 -16.76 6.37
CA HIS A 88 33.00 -18.05 7.07
C HIS A 88 31.61 -18.70 7.05
N SER A 89 31.52 -19.89 6.45
CA SER A 89 30.25 -20.63 6.30
C SER A 89 30.19 -21.91 7.14
N ASN A 90 31.16 -22.16 8.01
CA ASN A 90 31.18 -23.32 8.90
C ASN A 90 32.05 -23.04 10.13
N GLN A 91 31.80 -23.80 11.21
CA GLN A 91 32.42 -23.56 12.51
C GLN A 91 33.94 -23.72 12.49
N GLU A 92 34.46 -24.69 11.75
CA GLU A 92 35.91 -24.93 11.64
C GLU A 92 36.64 -23.70 11.10
N SER A 93 36.14 -23.13 9.99
CA SER A 93 36.73 -21.95 9.36
C SER A 93 36.66 -20.71 10.26
N LEU A 94 35.52 -20.49 10.93
CA LEU A 94 35.36 -19.34 11.84
C LEU A 94 36.27 -19.48 13.06
N GLN A 95 36.33 -20.66 13.67
CA GLN A 95 37.14 -20.89 14.87
C GLN A 95 38.63 -20.74 14.57
N SER A 96 39.09 -21.24 13.42
CA SER A 96 40.47 -21.06 12.98
C SER A 96 40.80 -19.58 12.74
N ALA A 97 39.89 -18.81 12.14
CA ALA A 97 40.08 -17.38 11.95
C ALA A 97 40.15 -16.64 13.30
N MET A 98 39.23 -16.92 14.22
CA MET A 98 39.19 -16.31 15.55
C MET A 98 40.47 -16.55 16.37
N GLN A 99 41.06 -17.75 16.28
CA GLN A 99 42.31 -18.10 16.97
C GLN A 99 43.53 -17.34 16.41
N GLY A 100 43.47 -16.87 15.16
CA GLY A 100 44.57 -16.16 14.50
C GLY A 100 44.60 -14.66 14.77
N ILE A 101 43.55 -14.10 15.39
CA ILE A 101 43.40 -12.65 15.58
C ILE A 101 44.47 -12.11 16.53
N ARG A 102 45.07 -10.99 16.14
CA ARG A 102 46.07 -10.28 16.94
C ARG A 102 45.56 -8.91 17.34
N GLN A 103 45.80 -8.54 18.61
CA GLN A 103 45.47 -7.22 19.12
C GLN A 103 46.25 -6.14 18.37
N LEU A 104 45.55 -5.12 17.88
CA LEU A 104 46.14 -4.00 17.13
C LEU A 104 47.01 -3.07 17.98
N LYS A 105 46.58 -2.77 19.21
CA LYS A 105 47.10 -1.68 20.06
C LYS A 105 46.85 -0.28 19.45
N GLY A 106 47.33 0.75 20.14
CA GLY A 106 47.16 2.16 19.74
C GLY A 106 45.94 2.83 20.35
N ASP A 107 45.55 3.98 19.79
CA ASP A 107 44.41 4.77 20.25
C ASP A 107 43.05 4.06 20.04
N THR A 108 42.04 4.47 20.80
CA THR A 108 40.68 3.92 20.71
C THR A 108 39.81 4.79 19.80
N ASN A 109 39.53 4.34 18.58
CA ASN A 109 38.68 5.07 17.62
C ASN A 109 37.35 4.34 17.35
N THR A 110 36.49 4.27 18.37
CA THR A 110 35.20 3.57 18.29
C THR A 110 34.25 4.22 17.28
N GLU A 111 34.22 5.55 17.18
CA GLU A 111 33.33 6.27 16.26
C GLU A 111 33.59 5.86 14.81
N ALA A 112 34.85 5.85 14.38
CA ALA A 112 35.23 5.38 13.05
C ALA A 112 34.87 3.91 12.84
N ALA A 113 35.10 3.05 13.84
CA ALA A 113 34.73 1.64 13.76
C ALA A 113 33.21 1.44 13.60
N LEU A 114 32.40 2.24 14.29
CA LEU A 114 30.95 2.21 14.13
C LEU A 114 30.50 2.70 12.75
N GLY A 115 31.26 3.60 12.12
CA GLY A 115 31.08 3.98 10.72
C GLY A 115 31.22 2.78 9.77
N VAL A 116 32.29 2.00 9.92
CA VAL A 116 32.52 0.76 9.15
C VAL A 116 31.44 -0.29 9.47
N ALA A 117 31.09 -0.46 10.74
CA ALA A 117 30.04 -1.38 11.16
C ALA A 117 28.69 -1.07 10.52
N ARG A 118 28.37 0.22 10.40
CA ARG A 118 27.16 0.68 9.70
C ARG A 118 27.17 0.27 8.24
N GLU A 119 28.27 0.46 7.51
CA GLU A 119 28.36 0.05 6.11
C GLU A 119 28.14 -1.47 5.96
N LEU A 120 28.88 -2.28 6.72
CA LEU A 120 28.77 -3.75 6.69
C LEU A 120 27.37 -4.27 7.02
N LEU A 121 26.71 -3.68 8.01
CA LEU A 121 25.37 -4.11 8.43
C LEU A 121 24.25 -3.49 7.57
N THR A 122 24.54 -2.54 6.68
CA THR A 122 23.51 -1.87 5.87
C THR A 122 23.57 -2.18 4.38
N GLU A 123 24.68 -2.69 3.87
CA GLU A 123 24.83 -3.16 2.48
C GLU A 123 24.17 -4.51 2.20
N THR A 124 23.65 -5.20 3.23
CA THR A 124 22.98 -6.49 3.03
C THR A 124 21.53 -6.27 2.55
N ASP A 125 21.26 -6.58 1.28
CA ASP A 125 19.90 -6.62 0.67
C ASP A 125 18.95 -7.63 1.38
N VAL A 126 19.50 -8.43 2.29
CA VAL A 126 18.79 -9.47 3.03
C VAL A 126 18.20 -8.88 4.31
N LYS A 127 16.86 -8.88 4.42
CA LYS A 127 16.11 -8.51 5.63
C LYS A 127 16.17 -9.63 6.67
N VAL A 128 17.32 -9.78 7.32
CA VAL A 128 17.53 -10.66 8.48
C VAL A 128 17.81 -9.83 9.73
N PRO A 129 17.51 -10.35 10.94
CA PRO A 129 17.89 -9.71 12.20
C PRO A 129 19.39 -9.44 12.25
N LYS A 130 19.77 -8.27 12.77
CA LYS A 130 21.16 -7.83 12.84
C LYS A 130 21.56 -7.53 14.27
N ILE A 131 22.68 -8.10 14.70
CA ILE A 131 23.27 -7.90 16.02
C ILE A 131 24.64 -7.25 15.85
N LEU A 132 24.86 -6.15 16.56
CA LEU A 132 26.21 -5.65 16.86
C LEU A 132 26.54 -6.05 18.30
N LEU A 133 27.51 -6.95 18.47
CA LEU A 133 28.03 -7.33 19.78
C LEU A 133 29.35 -6.60 20.04
N TRP A 134 29.31 -5.62 20.95
CA TRP A 134 30.47 -4.81 21.31
C TRP A 134 31.16 -5.35 22.56
N LEU A 135 32.43 -5.73 22.41
CA LEU A 135 33.29 -6.27 23.46
C LEU A 135 34.39 -5.25 23.77
N THR A 136 34.42 -4.68 24.97
CA THR A 136 35.32 -3.55 25.30
C THR A 136 35.74 -3.50 26.77
N ASP A 137 36.80 -2.77 27.11
CA ASP A 137 37.03 -2.37 28.51
C ASP A 137 36.07 -1.25 28.95
N GLY A 138 35.49 -0.52 27.99
CA GLY A 138 34.53 0.56 28.15
C GLY A 138 35.12 1.87 28.68
N VAL A 139 36.45 2.02 28.77
CA VAL A 139 37.07 3.12 29.52
C VAL A 139 36.89 4.47 28.81
N GLN A 140 37.18 4.52 27.51
CA GLN A 140 37.06 5.74 26.69
C GLN A 140 36.39 5.43 25.34
N PRO A 141 35.06 5.18 25.33
CA PRO A 141 34.36 4.81 24.11
C PRO A 141 34.29 5.93 23.06
N GLY A 142 34.50 7.20 23.42
CA GLY A 142 34.34 8.34 22.52
C GLY A 142 32.88 8.76 22.30
N ASP A 143 32.61 9.57 21.27
CA ASP A 143 31.24 9.94 20.87
C ASP A 143 30.60 8.81 20.06
N VAL A 144 29.80 8.01 20.74
CA VAL A 144 29.12 6.84 20.17
C VAL A 144 27.61 7.04 20.04
N ASP A 145 27.05 8.12 20.59
CA ASP A 145 25.60 8.31 20.70
C ASP A 145 24.95 8.42 19.30
N ARG A 146 25.55 9.22 18.41
CA ARG A 146 25.08 9.39 17.02
C ARG A 146 25.19 8.09 16.20
N PRO A 147 26.38 7.48 16.00
CA PRO A 147 26.51 6.30 15.15
C PRO A 147 25.67 5.11 15.67
N MET A 148 25.55 4.95 16.99
CA MET A 148 24.69 3.91 17.57
C MET A 148 23.20 4.18 17.32
N SER A 149 22.77 5.44 17.35
CA SER A 149 21.38 5.79 17.00
C SER A 149 21.08 5.48 15.54
N GLU A 150 22.03 5.74 14.63
CA GLU A 150 21.89 5.42 13.20
C GLU A 150 21.77 3.90 12.96
N LEU A 151 22.58 3.08 13.65
CA LEU A 151 22.48 1.62 13.61
C LEU A 151 21.13 1.12 14.12
N LYS A 152 20.67 1.61 15.27
CA LYS A 152 19.38 1.22 15.87
C LYS A 152 18.20 1.60 14.97
N MET A 153 18.21 2.78 14.35
CA MET A 153 17.19 3.19 13.38
C MET A 153 17.09 2.26 12.17
N ARG A 154 18.16 1.52 11.86
CA ARG A 154 18.21 0.55 10.76
C ARG A 154 17.93 -0.88 11.21
N GLY A 155 17.42 -1.08 12.42
CA GLY A 155 17.03 -2.39 12.95
C GLY A 155 18.19 -3.22 13.48
N VAL A 156 19.35 -2.61 13.75
CA VAL A 156 20.46 -3.31 14.41
C VAL A 156 20.23 -3.33 15.91
N SER A 157 20.18 -4.52 16.49
CA SER A 157 20.20 -4.72 17.94
C SER A 157 21.63 -4.64 18.47
N VAL A 158 21.86 -3.79 19.45
CA VAL A 158 23.17 -3.55 20.07
C VAL A 158 23.23 -4.23 21.43
N LEU A 159 24.20 -5.12 21.60
CA LEU A 159 24.54 -5.80 22.85
C LEU A 159 25.97 -5.46 23.22
N ILE A 160 26.25 -5.31 24.51
CA ILE A 160 27.55 -4.82 24.99
C ILE A 160 28.02 -5.68 26.16
N VAL A 161 29.27 -6.12 26.10
CA VAL A 161 30.01 -6.70 27.22
C VAL A 161 31.19 -5.79 27.51
N SER A 162 31.21 -5.24 28.72
CA SER A 162 32.30 -4.42 29.22
C SER A 162 32.98 -5.04 30.43
N THR A 163 34.25 -4.71 30.65
CA THR A 163 34.89 -4.96 31.95
C THR A 163 34.32 -4.03 33.04
N VAL A 164 34.54 -4.36 34.32
CA VAL A 164 34.04 -3.60 35.49
C VAL A 164 34.40 -2.10 35.45
N HIS A 165 35.48 -1.73 34.76
CA HIS A 165 35.98 -0.35 34.71
C HIS A 165 35.36 0.50 33.60
N GLY A 166 34.41 -0.04 32.84
CA GLY A 166 33.77 0.66 31.74
C GLY A 166 32.88 1.83 32.17
N ASN A 167 32.75 2.82 31.29
CA ASN A 167 31.85 3.96 31.45
C ASN A 167 30.39 3.54 31.24
N TYR A 168 29.82 2.89 32.26
CA TYR A 168 28.45 2.37 32.27
C TYR A 168 27.41 3.41 31.86
N GLN A 169 27.61 4.69 32.19
CA GLN A 169 26.68 5.77 31.86
C GLN A 169 26.58 6.04 30.36
N VAL A 170 27.67 5.81 29.60
CA VAL A 170 27.67 5.90 28.15
C VAL A 170 27.06 4.62 27.55
N LEU A 171 27.53 3.44 27.98
CA LEU A 171 27.11 2.16 27.42
C LEU A 171 25.59 1.91 27.56
N LYS A 172 24.99 2.26 28.71
CA LYS A 172 23.55 2.08 28.93
C LYS A 172 22.65 2.93 28.02
N ARG A 173 23.17 4.01 27.41
CA ARG A 173 22.39 4.87 26.49
C ARG A 173 22.31 4.28 25.09
N VAL A 174 23.34 3.54 24.70
CA VAL A 174 23.50 3.07 23.33
C VAL A 174 23.02 1.64 23.13
N VAL A 175 23.06 0.80 24.17
CA VAL A 175 22.53 -0.57 24.14
C VAL A 175 21.04 -0.64 23.80
N THR A 176 20.63 -1.72 23.15
CA THR A 176 19.21 -1.98 22.85
C THR A 176 18.51 -2.51 24.11
N PRO A 177 17.31 -2.04 24.48
CA PRO A 177 16.57 -2.61 25.61
C PRO A 177 16.16 -4.09 25.40
N PRO A 178 15.99 -4.89 26.48
CA PRO A 178 16.08 -4.49 27.88
C PRO A 178 17.53 -4.54 28.40
N LEU A 179 17.83 -3.66 29.36
CA LEU A 179 19.21 -3.37 29.78
C LEU A 179 19.88 -4.56 30.48
N ASP A 180 19.11 -5.29 31.28
CA ASP A 180 19.54 -6.42 32.12
C ASP A 180 19.97 -7.65 31.31
N SER A 181 19.53 -7.79 30.06
CA SER A 181 19.94 -8.89 29.18
C SER A 181 20.89 -8.47 28.06
N HIS A 182 21.13 -7.18 27.85
CA HIS A 182 21.93 -6.69 26.71
C HIS A 182 23.17 -5.88 27.11
N LEU A 183 23.29 -5.45 28.37
CA LEU A 183 24.49 -4.80 28.90
C LEU A 183 25.06 -5.60 30.07
N TYR A 184 26.23 -6.18 29.87
CA TYR A 184 26.95 -6.90 30.91
C TYR A 184 28.22 -6.13 31.29
N SER A 185 28.39 -5.87 32.58
CA SER A 185 29.66 -5.38 33.15
C SER A 185 30.21 -6.44 34.08
N VAL A 186 31.31 -7.08 33.69
CA VAL A 186 31.84 -8.28 34.35
C VAL A 186 33.33 -8.19 34.61
N ASP A 187 33.79 -8.93 35.61
CA ASP A 187 35.22 -9.20 35.74
C ASP A 187 35.68 -10.09 34.58
N ILE A 188 36.79 -9.72 33.95
CA ILE A 188 37.34 -10.42 32.79
C ILE A 188 37.73 -11.88 33.10
N ASP A 189 38.08 -12.15 34.35
CA ASP A 189 38.39 -13.50 34.81
C ASP A 189 37.14 -14.38 34.88
N ASN A 190 35.96 -13.76 35.03
CA ASN A 190 34.67 -14.44 35.20
C ASN A 190 33.70 -14.16 34.04
N ILE A 191 34.20 -13.72 32.88
CA ILE A 191 33.38 -13.38 31.71
C ILE A 191 32.54 -14.57 31.20
N ASP A 192 32.97 -15.79 31.47
CA ASP A 192 32.27 -17.02 31.09
C ASP A 192 30.90 -17.16 31.77
N ILE A 193 30.65 -16.52 32.92
CA ILE A 193 29.37 -16.56 33.65
C ILE A 193 28.19 -16.09 32.80
N ILE A 194 28.41 -15.11 31.91
CA ILE A 194 27.35 -14.50 31.10
C ILE A 194 27.13 -15.21 29.75
N THR A 195 27.93 -16.24 29.42
CA THR A 195 27.96 -16.85 28.08
C THR A 195 26.58 -17.37 27.67
N GLU A 196 25.91 -18.13 28.53
CA GLU A 196 24.60 -18.72 28.21
C GLU A 196 23.49 -17.66 28.13
N ASP A 197 23.50 -16.69 29.04
CA ASP A 197 22.48 -15.63 29.08
C ASP A 197 22.61 -14.70 27.86
N LEU A 198 23.83 -14.29 27.52
CA LEU A 198 24.09 -13.48 26.34
C LEU A 198 23.74 -14.25 25.06
N ARG A 199 24.11 -15.54 24.98
CA ARG A 199 23.76 -16.39 23.83
C ARG A 199 22.25 -16.47 23.66
N LYS A 200 21.52 -16.66 24.76
CA LYS A 200 20.06 -16.68 24.75
C LYS A 200 19.49 -15.34 24.26
N ALA A 201 20.01 -14.22 24.74
CA ALA A 201 19.57 -12.89 24.26
C ALA A 201 19.80 -12.72 22.74
N MET A 202 20.95 -13.13 22.22
CA MET A 202 21.24 -13.10 20.79
C MET A 202 20.29 -13.99 19.98
N ILE A 203 20.03 -15.21 20.45
CA ILE A 203 19.07 -16.13 19.83
C ILE A 203 17.67 -15.52 19.80
N GLU A 204 17.26 -14.86 20.88
CA GLU A 204 15.93 -14.26 20.97
C GLU A 204 15.76 -13.07 20.01
N ILE A 205 16.79 -12.23 19.85
CA ILE A 205 16.78 -11.19 18.82
C ILE A 205 16.68 -11.81 17.42
N ILE A 206 17.48 -12.86 17.14
CA ILE A 206 17.45 -13.57 15.84
C ILE A 206 16.11 -14.30 15.60
N ARG A 207 15.34 -14.59 16.67
CA ARG A 207 14.02 -15.22 16.58
C ARG A 207 12.85 -14.22 16.53
N ALA A 208 12.99 -13.02 17.10
CA ALA A 208 11.91 -12.07 17.31
C ALA A 208 11.29 -11.50 16.02
N GLU A 209 12.01 -11.44 14.91
CA GLU A 209 11.51 -10.87 13.65
C GLU A 209 10.75 -11.88 12.75
N ARG A 210 9.95 -12.78 13.34
CA ARG A 210 9.27 -13.85 12.58
C ARG A 210 7.78 -13.64 12.33
N LEU A 211 7.08 -12.83 13.13
CA LEU A 211 5.63 -12.63 12.98
C LEU A 211 5.33 -11.37 12.17
N ARG A 212 4.68 -11.52 11.02
CA ARG A 212 4.29 -10.40 10.15
C ARG A 212 2.84 -10.47 9.73
N VAL A 213 2.25 -9.32 9.43
CA VAL A 213 0.94 -9.21 8.77
C VAL A 213 1.19 -9.16 7.27
N VAL A 214 0.59 -10.09 6.52
CA VAL A 214 0.79 -10.20 5.06
C VAL A 214 -0.43 -9.82 4.23
N ASP A 215 -1.60 -9.81 4.85
CA ASP A 215 -2.85 -9.36 4.24
C ASP A 215 -3.68 -8.66 5.30
N LEU A 216 -4.29 -7.53 4.94
CA LEU A 216 -5.00 -6.66 5.86
C LEU A 216 -6.21 -6.06 5.17
N THR A 217 -7.36 -6.14 5.84
CA THR A 217 -8.62 -5.56 5.38
C THR A 217 -9.24 -4.74 6.51
N SER A 218 -10.43 -4.20 6.29
CA SER A 218 -11.21 -3.53 7.35
C SER A 218 -11.71 -4.51 8.43
N HIS A 219 -11.81 -5.82 8.16
CA HIS A 219 -12.42 -6.80 9.09
C HIS A 219 -11.61 -8.09 9.29
N SER A 220 -10.44 -8.21 8.68
CA SER A 220 -9.58 -9.38 8.78
C SER A 220 -8.11 -9.02 8.61
N ALA A 221 -7.24 -9.86 9.17
CA ALA A 221 -5.80 -9.77 9.02
C ALA A 221 -5.20 -11.19 8.92
N VAL A 222 -4.22 -11.38 8.06
CA VAL A 222 -3.49 -12.64 7.93
C VAL A 222 -2.12 -12.47 8.54
N LEU A 223 -1.85 -13.28 9.55
CA LEU A 223 -0.54 -13.42 10.18
C LEU A 223 0.25 -14.52 9.49
N GLN A 224 1.53 -14.28 9.26
CA GLN A 224 2.47 -15.28 8.75
C GLN A 224 3.73 -15.29 9.63
N TRP A 225 4.24 -16.49 9.89
CA TRP A 225 5.50 -16.71 10.57
C TRP A 225 6.24 -17.91 10.01
N ARG A 226 7.54 -17.98 10.28
CA ARG A 226 8.34 -19.17 9.99
C ARG A 226 8.16 -20.19 11.12
N PRO A 227 7.73 -21.43 10.84
CA PRO A 227 7.58 -22.45 11.87
C PRO A 227 8.90 -22.71 12.61
N VAL A 228 8.81 -22.90 13.92
CA VAL A 228 9.93 -23.24 14.82
C VAL A 228 9.71 -24.54 15.60
N LEU A 229 8.53 -25.14 15.44
CA LEU A 229 8.12 -26.39 16.07
C LEU A 229 8.09 -27.53 15.04
N SER A 230 8.26 -28.76 15.49
CA SER A 230 8.11 -30.00 14.69
C SER A 230 6.86 -30.79 15.11
N GLU A 231 6.39 -31.72 14.27
CA GLU A 231 5.12 -32.42 14.49
C GLU A 231 5.11 -33.38 15.70
N ASN A 232 3.92 -33.49 16.32
CA ASN A 232 3.41 -34.49 17.27
C ASN A 232 3.33 -34.16 18.77
N SER A 233 3.91 -33.06 19.28
CA SER A 233 3.69 -32.65 20.68
C SER A 233 3.80 -31.15 20.99
N SER A 234 3.94 -30.32 19.95
CA SER A 234 4.14 -28.88 20.09
C SER A 234 3.04 -28.11 19.33
N TYR A 235 2.63 -26.96 19.84
CA TYR A 235 1.55 -26.13 19.28
C TYR A 235 1.88 -24.64 19.41
N TYR A 236 1.19 -23.77 18.68
CA TYR A 236 1.27 -22.33 18.92
C TYR A 236 0.02 -21.85 19.66
N GLU A 237 0.22 -21.04 20.69
CA GLU A 237 -0.84 -20.23 21.31
C GLU A 237 -0.84 -18.84 20.65
N LEU A 238 -1.89 -18.51 19.92
CA LEU A 238 -2.12 -17.22 19.28
C LEU A 238 -3.20 -16.45 20.04
N TRP A 239 -2.94 -15.22 20.43
CA TRP A 239 -3.95 -14.33 20.99
C TRP A 239 -3.88 -12.92 20.44
N TYR A 240 -4.99 -12.20 20.45
CA TYR A 240 -5.04 -10.81 20.00
C TYR A 240 -6.10 -10.00 20.74
N LYS A 241 -5.85 -8.70 20.88
CA LYS A 241 -6.74 -7.74 21.53
C LYS A 241 -6.68 -6.36 20.87
N SER A 242 -7.79 -5.62 20.95
CA SER A 242 -7.80 -4.22 20.54
C SER A 242 -7.04 -3.37 21.55
N VAL A 243 -6.26 -2.40 21.05
CA VAL A 243 -5.51 -1.44 21.87
C VAL A 243 -6.43 -0.32 22.36
N SER A 244 -7.27 0.20 21.46
CA SER A 244 -8.12 1.38 21.71
C SER A 244 -9.30 1.08 22.61
N LYS A 245 -9.80 -0.16 22.60
CA LYS A 245 -10.87 -0.62 23.48
C LYS A 245 -10.34 -1.84 24.24
N PRO A 246 -10.21 -1.80 25.57
CA PRO A 246 -9.86 -2.98 26.35
C PRO A 246 -11.03 -3.97 26.33
N GLY A 247 -11.12 -4.71 25.23
CA GLY A 247 -12.08 -5.79 25.02
C GLY A 247 -11.50 -7.15 25.42
N ARG A 248 -12.32 -8.19 25.28
CA ARG A 248 -11.92 -9.58 25.54
C ARG A 248 -10.80 -10.01 24.58
N GLU A 249 -9.71 -10.50 25.14
CA GLU A 249 -8.63 -11.16 24.40
C GLU A 249 -9.16 -12.45 23.76
N ILE A 250 -8.92 -12.61 22.46
CA ILE A 250 -9.31 -13.81 21.72
C ILE A 250 -8.09 -14.70 21.61
N ARG A 251 -8.20 -15.94 22.08
CA ARG A 251 -7.13 -16.96 22.03
C ARG A 251 -7.47 -18.10 21.08
N ARG A 252 -6.46 -18.66 20.42
CA ARG A 252 -6.54 -19.81 19.51
C ARG A 252 -5.29 -20.66 19.65
N THR A 253 -5.47 -21.97 19.60
CA THR A 253 -4.38 -22.94 19.50
C THR A 253 -4.21 -23.38 18.05
N LEU A 254 -2.98 -23.38 17.57
CA LEU A 254 -2.61 -23.77 16.21
C LEU A 254 -1.65 -24.97 16.27
N THR A 255 -1.62 -25.79 15.22
CA THR A 255 -0.73 -26.95 15.14
C THR A 255 0.74 -26.52 15.02
N GLY A 256 1.69 -27.35 15.46
CA GLY A 256 3.12 -27.01 15.46
C GLY A 256 3.74 -26.78 14.06
N ASP A 257 3.15 -27.35 13.02
CA ASP A 257 3.51 -27.16 11.61
C ASP A 257 2.90 -25.87 10.99
N SER A 258 1.98 -25.21 11.71
CA SER A 258 1.34 -23.99 11.24
C SER A 258 2.36 -22.86 11.03
N SER A 259 2.23 -22.17 9.89
CA SER A 259 3.02 -20.98 9.50
C SER A 259 2.16 -19.75 9.20
N ARG A 260 0.83 -19.88 9.29
CA ARG A 260 -0.14 -18.86 8.88
C ARG A 260 -1.42 -18.95 9.71
N ALA A 261 -2.01 -17.82 10.06
CA ALA A 261 -3.32 -17.74 10.70
C ALA A 261 -4.12 -16.53 10.22
N GLU A 262 -5.42 -16.71 10.01
CA GLU A 262 -6.35 -15.65 9.64
C GLU A 262 -7.17 -15.19 10.86
N LEU A 263 -7.08 -13.91 11.17
CA LEU A 263 -7.91 -13.20 12.13
C LEU A 263 -9.13 -12.65 11.40
N LYS A 264 -10.34 -12.98 11.87
CA LYS A 264 -11.62 -12.59 11.26
C LYS A 264 -12.45 -11.77 12.24
N ASN A 265 -13.45 -11.06 11.72
CA ASN A 265 -14.41 -10.28 12.51
C ASN A 265 -13.74 -9.15 13.32
N LEU A 266 -12.66 -8.58 12.78
CA LEU A 266 -12.02 -7.40 13.34
C LEU A 266 -12.91 -6.17 13.11
N GLN A 267 -12.78 -5.19 14.00
CA GLN A 267 -13.45 -3.90 13.83
C GLN A 267 -12.65 -3.04 12.86
N PRO A 268 -13.29 -2.31 11.95
CA PRO A 268 -12.64 -1.32 11.10
C PRO A 268 -12.01 -0.18 11.90
N ASP A 269 -10.99 0.45 11.30
CA ASP A 269 -10.28 1.59 11.90
C ASP A 269 -9.86 1.35 13.35
N THR A 270 -9.41 0.13 13.65
CA THR A 270 -9.10 -0.30 15.02
C THR A 270 -7.72 -0.92 15.07
N THR A 271 -6.90 -0.44 16.01
CA THR A 271 -5.56 -0.99 16.27
C THR A 271 -5.65 -2.24 17.14
N TYR A 272 -4.98 -3.31 16.71
CA TYR A 272 -4.87 -4.59 17.38
C TYR A 272 -3.42 -4.93 17.68
N THR A 273 -3.19 -5.61 18.80
CA THR A 273 -1.93 -6.29 19.10
C THR A 273 -2.20 -7.79 19.09
N ALA A 274 -1.46 -8.53 18.26
CA ALA A 274 -1.50 -9.99 18.16
C ALA A 274 -0.18 -10.58 18.63
N SER A 275 -0.26 -11.66 19.39
CA SER A 275 0.87 -12.32 20.03
C SER A 275 0.80 -13.83 19.79
N LEU A 276 1.95 -14.44 19.51
CA LEU A 276 2.10 -15.85 19.14
C LEU A 276 3.21 -16.47 20.00
N ARG A 277 2.88 -17.47 20.80
CA ARG A 277 3.83 -18.21 21.62
C ARG A 277 3.91 -19.66 21.17
N PRO A 278 5.09 -20.16 20.74
CA PRO A 278 5.30 -21.58 20.54
C PRO A 278 5.38 -22.31 21.89
N GLU A 279 4.66 -23.42 22.01
CA GLU A 279 4.62 -24.28 23.20
C GLU A 279 5.22 -25.65 22.86
N SER A 280 6.23 -26.06 23.62
CA SER A 280 6.90 -27.34 23.47
C SER A 280 7.43 -27.84 24.81
N ASN A 281 7.48 -29.16 24.98
CA ASN A 281 8.09 -29.81 26.13
C ASN A 281 9.63 -29.89 26.06
N GLN A 282 10.22 -29.60 24.90
CA GLN A 282 11.67 -29.73 24.68
C GLN A 282 12.41 -28.39 24.71
N ALA A 283 11.72 -27.30 24.39
CA ALA A 283 12.32 -25.99 24.27
C ALA A 283 11.35 -24.90 24.73
N VAL A 284 11.89 -23.92 25.46
CA VAL A 284 11.18 -22.70 25.84
C VAL A 284 11.36 -21.68 24.71
N PHE A 285 10.25 -21.11 24.25
CA PHE A 285 10.24 -20.08 23.21
C PHE A 285 9.63 -18.79 23.75
N ASN A 286 10.12 -17.65 23.26
CA ASN A 286 9.50 -16.36 23.55
C ASN A 286 8.22 -16.14 22.77
N THR A 287 7.41 -15.21 23.28
CA THR A 287 6.20 -14.72 22.63
C THR A 287 6.56 -13.69 21.55
N LEU A 288 6.22 -13.99 20.30
CA LEU A 288 6.27 -13.03 19.19
C LEU A 288 5.06 -12.10 19.28
N THR A 289 5.21 -10.82 18.94
CA THR A 289 4.10 -9.85 18.98
C THR A 289 4.15 -8.90 17.78
N VAL A 290 2.99 -8.56 17.21
CA VAL A 290 2.84 -7.60 16.12
C VAL A 290 1.63 -6.69 16.38
N THR A 291 1.75 -5.41 16.03
CA THR A 291 0.67 -4.43 16.12
C THR A 291 0.31 -3.93 14.72
N PHE A 292 -0.99 -3.83 14.44
CA PHE A 292 -1.50 -3.37 13.15
C PHE A 292 -2.86 -2.67 13.31
N THR A 293 -3.24 -1.83 12.35
CA THR A 293 -4.50 -1.09 12.34
C THR A 293 -5.31 -1.46 11.10
N THR A 294 -6.52 -1.98 11.29
CA THR A 294 -7.43 -2.33 10.18
C THR A 294 -7.84 -1.10 9.37
N PHE A 295 -8.16 -1.30 8.09
CA PHE A 295 -8.64 -0.20 7.25
C PHE A 295 -10.03 0.32 7.72
N PRO A 296 -10.38 1.58 7.41
CA PRO A 296 -11.72 2.11 7.66
C PRO A 296 -12.82 1.34 6.92
N ASP A 297 -14.04 1.31 7.48
CA ASP A 297 -15.21 0.73 6.81
C ASP A 297 -15.76 1.72 5.78
N VAL A 298 -15.90 1.30 4.54
CA VAL A 298 -16.41 2.16 3.46
C VAL A 298 -17.89 1.86 3.24
N LEU A 299 -18.77 2.68 3.81
CA LEU A 299 -20.22 2.51 3.66
C LEU A 299 -20.70 2.85 2.24
N SER A 300 -21.53 1.98 1.66
CA SER A 300 -22.22 2.27 0.40
C SER A 300 -23.36 3.27 0.60
N PRO A 301 -23.62 4.19 -0.35
CA PRO A 301 -22.75 4.55 -1.47
C PRO A 301 -21.63 5.48 -0.97
N ALA A 302 -20.39 5.18 -1.35
CA ALA A 302 -19.26 6.08 -1.14
C ALA A 302 -19.07 7.01 -2.34
N VAL A 303 -19.40 6.52 -3.54
CA VAL A 303 -19.31 7.25 -4.79
C VAL A 303 -20.57 7.01 -5.63
N VAL A 304 -21.02 8.05 -6.34
CA VAL A 304 -22.11 8.00 -7.32
C VAL A 304 -21.60 8.59 -8.64
N HIS A 305 -21.77 7.84 -9.73
CA HIS A 305 -21.36 8.22 -11.07
C HIS A 305 -22.56 8.31 -12.01
N LEU A 306 -22.53 9.31 -12.89
CA LEU A 306 -23.51 9.54 -13.93
C LEU A 306 -22.93 9.15 -15.30
N SER A 307 -23.76 8.56 -16.15
CA SER A 307 -23.41 8.13 -17.51
C SER A 307 -24.66 8.11 -18.39
N ASP A 308 -24.50 7.84 -19.70
CA ASP A 308 -25.63 7.64 -20.64
C ASP A 308 -26.61 8.83 -20.61
N HIS A 309 -26.08 10.03 -20.91
CA HIS A 309 -26.84 11.27 -20.91
C HIS A 309 -27.65 11.38 -22.22
N GLY A 310 -28.97 11.22 -22.12
CA GLY A 310 -29.91 11.50 -23.20
C GLY A 310 -30.83 12.68 -22.88
N PRO A 311 -31.69 13.09 -23.83
CA PRO A 311 -32.69 14.13 -23.56
C PRO A 311 -33.73 13.73 -22.50
N HIS A 312 -34.05 12.43 -22.42
CA HIS A 312 -35.07 11.91 -21.51
C HIS A 312 -34.56 10.85 -20.54
N GLN A 313 -33.25 10.61 -20.50
CA GLN A 313 -32.67 9.54 -19.70
C GLN A 313 -31.29 9.87 -19.14
N ILE A 314 -30.98 9.33 -17.97
CA ILE A 314 -29.66 9.39 -17.34
C ILE A 314 -29.42 8.08 -16.58
N ARG A 315 -28.25 7.45 -16.76
CA ARG A 315 -27.85 6.29 -15.97
C ARG A 315 -27.09 6.71 -14.72
N VAL A 316 -27.57 6.23 -13.58
CA VAL A 316 -26.97 6.48 -12.26
C VAL A 316 -26.36 5.18 -11.77
N SER A 317 -25.12 5.23 -11.30
CA SER A 317 -24.40 4.08 -10.74
C SER A 317 -23.69 4.45 -9.45
N TRP A 318 -23.47 3.50 -8.55
CA TRP A 318 -22.88 3.73 -7.23
C TRP A 318 -22.01 2.57 -6.77
N GLY A 319 -21.16 2.82 -5.78
CA GLY A 319 -20.35 1.78 -5.15
C GLY A 319 -19.63 2.24 -3.89
N PRO A 320 -18.92 1.31 -3.21
CA PRO A 320 -18.87 -0.14 -3.48
C PRO A 320 -20.17 -0.86 -3.05
N LEU A 321 -20.49 -2.03 -3.62
CA LEU A 321 -21.61 -2.85 -3.15
C LEU A 321 -21.26 -3.56 -1.83
N GLN A 322 -22.13 -3.47 -0.82
CA GLN A 322 -21.96 -4.16 0.46
C GLN A 322 -23.14 -5.09 0.73
N LEU A 323 -23.19 -6.24 0.04
CA LEU A 323 -24.34 -7.17 0.06
C LEU A 323 -24.73 -7.70 1.45
N ALA A 324 -23.76 -7.77 2.37
CA ALA A 324 -23.99 -8.24 3.74
C ALA A 324 -24.53 -7.15 4.67
N ARG A 325 -24.37 -5.86 4.30
CA ARG A 325 -24.71 -4.71 5.14
C ARG A 325 -25.90 -3.92 4.59
N VAL A 326 -26.07 -3.86 3.28
CA VAL A 326 -27.15 -3.11 2.63
C VAL A 326 -28.36 -4.00 2.44
N GLN A 327 -29.50 -3.54 2.93
CA GLN A 327 -30.80 -4.19 2.75
C GLN A 327 -31.41 -3.80 1.39
N GLN A 328 -31.39 -2.51 1.07
CA GLN A 328 -31.92 -1.95 -0.18
C GLN A 328 -31.29 -0.59 -0.50
N TYR A 329 -31.42 -0.17 -1.75
CA TYR A 329 -31.09 1.18 -2.21
C TYR A 329 -32.34 1.93 -2.60
N THR A 330 -32.37 3.23 -2.33
CA THR A 330 -33.41 4.15 -2.76
C THR A 330 -32.75 5.25 -3.57
N VAL A 331 -33.22 5.47 -4.80
CA VAL A 331 -32.76 6.54 -5.69
C VAL A 331 -33.88 7.57 -5.82
N GLU A 332 -33.64 8.76 -5.28
CA GLU A 332 -34.56 9.89 -5.35
C GLU A 332 -34.05 10.91 -6.36
N TYR A 333 -34.92 11.43 -7.21
CA TYR A 333 -34.55 12.44 -8.19
C TYR A 333 -35.67 13.44 -8.45
N GLY A 334 -35.30 14.71 -8.57
CA GLY A 334 -36.23 15.81 -8.82
C GLY A 334 -35.58 16.91 -9.66
N ALA A 335 -36.35 17.52 -10.55
CA ALA A 335 -35.91 18.68 -11.33
C ALA A 335 -35.72 19.87 -10.39
N ILE A 336 -34.71 20.71 -10.60
CA ILE A 336 -34.47 21.90 -9.78
C ILE A 336 -34.92 23.13 -10.59
N PRO A 337 -35.81 24.01 -10.07
CA PRO A 337 -36.28 24.14 -8.68
C PRO A 337 -37.65 23.50 -8.39
N SER A 338 -38.01 22.40 -9.06
CA SER A 338 -39.29 21.72 -8.81
C SER A 338 -39.37 21.11 -7.41
N SER A 339 -40.58 21.05 -6.85
CA SER A 339 -40.87 20.33 -5.60
C SER A 339 -41.25 18.86 -5.83
N HIS A 340 -41.37 18.43 -7.08
CA HIS A 340 -41.75 17.06 -7.43
C HIS A 340 -40.52 16.14 -7.43
N VAL A 341 -40.53 15.13 -6.56
CA VAL A 341 -39.48 14.12 -6.43
C VAL A 341 -40.06 12.76 -6.80
N ARG A 342 -39.31 12.02 -7.63
CA ARG A 342 -39.60 10.63 -7.97
C ARG A 342 -38.60 9.72 -7.26
N THR A 343 -39.07 8.56 -6.85
CA THR A 343 -38.27 7.61 -6.07
C THR A 343 -38.30 6.23 -6.72
N VAL A 344 -37.14 5.57 -6.77
CA VAL A 344 -36.97 4.21 -7.26
C VAL A 344 -36.27 3.38 -6.19
N THR A 345 -36.93 2.32 -5.74
CA THR A 345 -36.36 1.37 -4.78
C THR A 345 -35.75 0.18 -5.51
N LEU A 346 -34.54 -0.19 -5.12
CA LEU A 346 -33.73 -1.20 -5.79
C LEU A 346 -33.19 -2.22 -4.77
N PRO A 347 -33.09 -3.50 -5.16
CA PRO A 347 -32.56 -4.52 -4.29
C PRO A 347 -31.06 -4.36 -4.07
N ARG A 348 -30.54 -4.87 -2.93
CA ARG A 348 -29.14 -4.75 -2.50
C ARG A 348 -28.05 -5.15 -3.50
N HIS A 349 -28.36 -5.95 -4.51
CA HIS A 349 -27.40 -6.43 -5.51
C HIS A 349 -27.26 -5.51 -6.74
N LYS A 350 -28.15 -4.52 -6.89
CA LYS A 350 -28.05 -3.53 -7.97
C LYS A 350 -27.11 -2.40 -7.56
N ASN A 351 -26.24 -2.00 -8.48
CA ASN A 351 -25.32 -0.86 -8.35
C ASN A 351 -25.59 0.24 -9.38
N SER A 352 -26.65 0.10 -10.19
CA SER A 352 -27.03 1.08 -11.20
C SER A 352 -28.51 1.02 -11.54
N THR A 353 -29.02 2.13 -12.05
CA THR A 353 -30.37 2.27 -12.59
C THR A 353 -30.40 3.28 -13.73
N LEU A 354 -31.33 3.11 -14.66
CA LEU A 354 -31.59 4.08 -15.73
C LEU A 354 -32.83 4.88 -15.37
N LEU A 355 -32.65 6.19 -15.14
CA LEU A 355 -33.75 7.11 -14.96
C LEU A 355 -34.28 7.48 -16.34
N THR A 356 -35.59 7.39 -16.54
CA THR A 356 -36.26 7.65 -17.83
C THR A 356 -37.45 8.59 -17.64
N GLY A 357 -37.97 9.14 -18.74
CA GLY A 357 -39.08 10.10 -18.71
C GLY A 357 -38.69 11.42 -18.02
N LEU A 358 -37.44 11.83 -18.20
CA LEU A 358 -36.91 13.12 -17.76
C LEU A 358 -37.23 14.20 -18.81
N GLU A 359 -37.27 15.45 -18.38
CA GLU A 359 -37.45 16.60 -19.25
C GLU A 359 -36.11 16.97 -19.91
N PRO A 360 -36.07 17.25 -21.22
CA PRO A 360 -34.86 17.68 -21.92
C PRO A 360 -34.34 19.04 -21.43
N GLY A 361 -33.02 19.18 -21.38
CA GLY A 361 -32.35 20.43 -21.00
C GLY A 361 -32.56 20.84 -19.54
N THR A 362 -32.98 19.91 -18.67
CA THR A 362 -33.35 20.18 -17.29
C THR A 362 -32.29 19.65 -16.32
N GLN A 363 -32.03 20.41 -15.25
CA GLN A 363 -31.13 20.02 -14.18
C GLN A 363 -31.89 19.25 -13.09
N TYR A 364 -31.36 18.10 -12.69
CA TYR A 364 -31.89 17.23 -11.65
C TYR A 364 -30.92 17.11 -10.47
N LEU A 365 -31.46 17.03 -9.25
CA LEU A 365 -30.73 16.50 -8.10
C LEU A 365 -31.06 15.02 -7.98
N VAL A 366 -30.03 14.17 -7.95
CA VAL A 366 -30.19 12.72 -7.75
C VAL A 366 -29.51 12.34 -6.44
N THR A 367 -30.24 11.69 -5.54
CA THR A 367 -29.75 11.19 -4.27
C THR A 367 -29.87 9.67 -4.24
N VAL A 368 -28.76 8.98 -4.00
CA VAL A 368 -28.72 7.53 -3.77
C VAL A 368 -28.53 7.30 -2.29
N THR A 369 -29.47 6.59 -1.67
CA THR A 369 -29.44 6.23 -0.25
C THR A 369 -29.36 4.71 -0.11
N ALA A 370 -28.43 4.23 0.68
CA ALA A 370 -28.40 2.83 1.11
C ALA A 370 -28.96 2.70 2.52
N LEU A 371 -29.97 1.85 2.67
CA LEU A 371 -30.47 1.43 3.98
C LEU A 371 -29.71 0.18 4.41
N GLN A 372 -29.05 0.26 5.56
CA GLN A 372 -28.31 -0.86 6.13
C GLN A 372 -29.20 -1.76 6.97
N VAL A 373 -28.77 -3.00 7.17
CA VAL A 373 -29.45 -4.01 8.01
C VAL A 373 -29.53 -3.57 9.48
N ASP A 374 -28.62 -2.71 9.94
CA ASP A 374 -28.65 -2.11 11.28
C ASP A 374 -29.58 -0.89 11.39
N GLY A 375 -30.32 -0.57 10.32
CA GLY A 375 -31.25 0.56 10.26
C GLY A 375 -30.60 1.92 9.98
N LYS A 376 -29.28 1.99 9.85
CA LYS A 376 -28.60 3.24 9.47
C LYS A 376 -28.71 3.49 7.98
N GLU A 377 -28.68 4.77 7.62
CA GLU A 377 -28.71 5.20 6.24
C GLU A 377 -27.45 5.97 5.87
N ARG A 378 -26.97 5.75 4.65
CA ARG A 378 -25.92 6.57 4.03
C ARG A 378 -26.44 7.06 2.70
N ALA A 379 -26.44 8.38 2.51
CA ALA A 379 -26.89 9.02 1.27
C ALA A 379 -25.73 9.77 0.59
N MET A 380 -25.75 9.79 -0.75
CA MET A 380 -24.88 10.59 -1.59
C MET A 380 -25.70 11.25 -2.69
N SER A 381 -25.50 12.56 -2.90
CA SER A 381 -26.23 13.35 -3.89
C SER A 381 -25.31 13.88 -4.98
N VAL A 382 -25.81 13.87 -6.22
CA VAL A 382 -25.13 14.41 -7.40
C VAL A 382 -26.09 15.23 -8.23
N ARG A 383 -25.58 16.26 -8.91
CA ARG A 383 -26.36 17.04 -9.88
C ARG A 383 -26.19 16.42 -11.27
N ALA A 384 -27.30 16.29 -11.99
CA ALA A 384 -27.34 15.73 -13.33
C ALA A 384 -28.04 16.70 -14.28
N CYS A 385 -27.62 16.76 -15.54
CA CYS A 385 -28.30 17.53 -16.58
C CYS A 385 -28.68 16.59 -17.73
N THR A 386 -29.93 16.68 -18.19
CA THR A 386 -30.36 16.03 -19.43
C THR A 386 -29.92 16.85 -20.64
N LEU A 387 -29.72 16.19 -21.78
CA LEU A 387 -29.44 16.89 -23.02
C LEU A 387 -30.66 17.67 -23.50
N ALA A 388 -30.45 18.74 -24.25
CA ALA A 388 -31.55 19.39 -24.97
C ALA A 388 -32.09 18.47 -26.06
N GLU A 389 -33.39 18.55 -26.33
CA GLU A 389 -34.00 17.82 -27.44
C GLU A 389 -33.55 18.42 -28.78
N ALA A 390 -33.09 17.57 -29.69
CA ALA A 390 -32.67 18.01 -31.02
C ALA A 390 -33.88 18.49 -31.82
N LEU A 391 -33.83 19.72 -32.35
CA LEU A 391 -34.90 20.27 -33.18
C LEU A 391 -34.90 19.60 -34.57
N PRO A 392 -36.06 19.29 -35.16
CA PRO A 392 -36.09 18.68 -36.49
C PRO A 392 -35.46 19.60 -37.54
N ALA A 393 -34.59 19.03 -38.37
CA ALA A 393 -33.97 19.76 -39.49
C ALA A 393 -34.94 19.92 -40.67
N LEU A 394 -34.62 20.86 -41.57
CA LEU A 394 -35.26 20.93 -42.88
C LEU A 394 -34.94 19.65 -43.66
N ILE A 395 -35.97 19.02 -44.25
CA ILE A 395 -35.84 17.73 -44.95
C ILE A 395 -35.29 17.93 -46.35
N ASP A 396 -35.81 18.92 -47.07
CA ASP A 396 -35.43 19.19 -48.46
C ASP A 396 -35.57 20.68 -48.80
N LEU A 397 -34.75 21.15 -49.74
CA LEU A 397 -34.76 22.50 -50.30
C LEU A 397 -34.45 22.45 -51.79
N GLN A 398 -35.39 22.92 -52.60
CA GLN A 398 -35.28 22.99 -54.05
C GLN A 398 -35.49 24.43 -54.52
N LEU A 399 -34.66 24.85 -55.47
CA LEU A 399 -34.84 26.13 -56.16
C LEU A 399 -35.09 25.86 -57.64
N GLU A 400 -36.20 26.38 -58.16
CA GLU A 400 -36.59 26.25 -59.56
C GLU A 400 -36.75 27.64 -60.19
N PRO A 401 -36.11 27.92 -61.35
CA PRO A 401 -36.30 29.19 -62.05
C PRO A 401 -37.68 29.25 -62.71
N VAL A 402 -38.41 30.36 -62.51
CA VAL A 402 -39.73 30.59 -63.11
C VAL A 402 -39.56 31.33 -64.43
N LYS A 403 -39.77 30.63 -65.56
CA LYS A 403 -39.73 31.24 -66.91
C LYS A 403 -41.04 31.97 -67.21
N ARG A 404 -41.06 33.31 -67.09
CA ARG A 404 -42.15 34.16 -67.60
C ARG A 404 -41.73 34.78 -68.94
N ARG A 405 -42.55 34.65 -70.00
CA ARG A 405 -42.15 34.99 -71.38
C ARG A 405 -42.00 36.49 -71.66
N ASP A 406 -42.41 37.38 -70.76
CA ASP A 406 -42.72 38.75 -71.18
C ASP A 406 -41.94 39.88 -70.47
N LEU A 407 -41.06 39.61 -69.50
CA LEU A 407 -40.10 40.60 -68.97
C LEU A 407 -38.93 39.87 -68.29
N GLY A 408 -37.69 40.30 -68.54
CA GLY A 408 -36.43 39.72 -68.03
C GLY A 408 -36.21 39.82 -66.51
N VAL A 409 -37.21 39.49 -65.70
CA VAL A 409 -37.10 39.36 -64.25
C VAL A 409 -36.98 37.86 -63.95
N GLU A 410 -35.77 37.43 -63.56
CA GLU A 410 -35.51 36.06 -63.11
C GLU A 410 -36.15 35.86 -61.73
N GLU A 411 -37.37 35.35 -61.71
CA GLU A 411 -38.06 34.91 -60.48
C GLU A 411 -37.59 33.50 -60.10
N MET A 412 -37.23 33.30 -58.83
CA MET A 412 -36.85 31.97 -58.31
C MET A 412 -37.94 31.43 -57.39
N GLN A 413 -38.47 30.27 -57.73
CA GLN A 413 -39.37 29.52 -56.85
C GLN A 413 -38.53 28.72 -55.87
N VAL A 414 -38.64 29.03 -54.58
CA VAL A 414 -38.01 28.28 -53.50
C VAL A 414 -39.05 27.35 -52.90
N LYS A 415 -38.81 26.04 -52.89
CA LYS A 415 -39.69 25.01 -52.32
C LYS A 415 -38.93 24.22 -51.25
N TRP A 416 -39.58 23.84 -50.17
CA TRP A 416 -38.95 23.06 -49.10
C TRP A 416 -39.91 22.06 -48.47
N GLN A 417 -39.33 21.06 -47.81
CA GLN A 417 -40.03 20.09 -47.00
C GLN A 417 -39.49 20.12 -45.57
N ALA A 418 -40.37 20.04 -44.57
CA ALA A 418 -39.97 19.93 -43.17
C ALA A 418 -40.98 19.12 -42.37
N SER A 419 -40.53 18.57 -41.24
CA SER A 419 -41.41 17.96 -40.26
C SER A 419 -42.41 18.99 -39.72
N GLN A 420 -43.67 18.60 -39.60
CA GLN A 420 -44.76 19.48 -39.19
C GLN A 420 -44.90 19.58 -37.66
N GLY A 421 -44.34 18.63 -36.91
CA GLY A 421 -44.45 18.60 -35.46
C GLY A 421 -43.77 19.82 -34.82
N GLY A 422 -44.53 20.65 -34.11
CA GLY A 422 -44.02 21.80 -33.35
C GLY A 422 -43.57 23.02 -34.18
N LEU A 423 -43.71 22.95 -35.51
CA LEU A 423 -43.25 23.98 -36.43
C LEU A 423 -44.06 25.28 -36.26
N ARG A 424 -43.36 26.40 -36.03
CA ARG A 424 -43.93 27.74 -35.91
C ARG A 424 -43.81 28.56 -37.19
N GLY A 425 -42.81 28.28 -38.02
CA GLY A 425 -42.63 28.94 -39.31
C GLY A 425 -41.30 28.59 -39.95
N TYR A 426 -40.91 29.38 -40.94
CA TYR A 426 -39.65 29.24 -41.66
C TYR A 426 -38.92 30.58 -41.70
N TRP A 427 -37.61 30.56 -41.48
CA TRP A 427 -36.74 31.70 -41.69
C TRP A 427 -35.94 31.51 -42.97
N ILE A 428 -36.15 32.41 -43.93
CA ILE A 428 -35.48 32.38 -45.22
C ILE A 428 -34.48 33.52 -45.23
N LYS A 429 -33.23 33.21 -45.57
CA LYS A 429 -32.13 34.17 -45.70
C LYS A 429 -31.54 34.02 -47.08
N TRP A 430 -31.31 35.13 -47.80
CA TRP A 430 -30.55 35.09 -49.04
C TRP A 430 -29.54 36.24 -49.10
N GLU A 431 -28.39 35.94 -49.67
CA GLU A 431 -27.28 36.87 -49.83
C GLU A 431 -26.48 36.55 -51.08
N THR A 432 -25.83 37.56 -51.63
CA THR A 432 -24.92 37.37 -52.77
C THR A 432 -23.53 37.03 -52.24
N GLU A 433 -22.72 36.31 -53.03
CA GLU A 433 -21.39 35.84 -52.64
C GLU A 433 -20.36 36.97 -52.41
N ASN A 434 -20.75 38.23 -52.60
CA ASN A 434 -19.86 39.39 -52.48
C ASN A 434 -19.73 39.91 -51.02
N PRO A 435 -18.53 40.27 -50.52
CA PRO A 435 -18.29 40.63 -49.11
C PRO A 435 -19.00 41.88 -48.59
N HIS A 436 -19.63 42.67 -49.47
CA HIS A 436 -20.34 43.92 -49.13
C HIS A 436 -21.83 43.83 -49.42
N SER A 437 -22.36 42.63 -49.65
CA SER A 437 -23.77 42.47 -50.02
C SER A 437 -24.73 42.50 -48.83
N THR A 438 -25.88 43.13 -49.04
CA THR A 438 -26.93 43.24 -48.04
C THR A 438 -27.65 41.90 -47.93
N THR A 439 -27.53 41.23 -46.79
CA THR A 439 -28.33 40.06 -46.47
C THR A 439 -29.81 40.45 -46.41
N SER A 440 -30.64 39.75 -47.18
CA SER A 440 -32.09 39.87 -47.08
C SER A 440 -32.67 38.65 -46.37
N SER A 441 -33.75 38.85 -45.61
CA SER A 441 -34.40 37.77 -44.89
C SER A 441 -35.89 37.97 -44.75
N MET A 442 -36.63 36.87 -44.65
CA MET A 442 -38.08 36.86 -44.48
C MET A 442 -38.51 35.71 -43.59
N TYR A 443 -39.52 35.96 -42.77
CA TYR A 443 -40.22 34.93 -42.00
C TYR A 443 -41.50 34.52 -42.72
N LEU A 444 -41.77 33.22 -42.78
CA LEU A 444 -43.00 32.68 -43.33
C LEU A 444 -43.75 31.81 -42.32
N PRO A 445 -45.10 31.80 -42.36
CA PRO A 445 -45.91 30.98 -41.48
C PRO A 445 -45.69 29.48 -41.74
N PRO A 446 -46.05 28.60 -40.79
CA PRO A 446 -45.72 27.17 -40.85
C PRO A 446 -46.51 26.42 -41.92
N SER A 447 -47.59 27.02 -42.45
CA SER A 447 -48.34 26.50 -43.61
C SER A 447 -47.59 26.68 -44.93
N SER A 448 -46.55 27.51 -44.97
CA SER A 448 -45.80 27.78 -46.20
C SER A 448 -44.92 26.59 -46.57
N ARG A 449 -44.96 26.19 -47.85
CA ARG A 449 -44.07 25.16 -48.43
C ARG A 449 -43.19 25.70 -49.54
N SER A 450 -43.45 26.94 -49.94
CA SER A 450 -42.76 27.58 -51.02
C SER A 450 -42.91 29.09 -50.94
N THR A 451 -41.96 29.82 -51.51
CA THR A 451 -42.06 31.26 -51.76
C THR A 451 -41.43 31.60 -53.09
N GLN A 452 -41.75 32.78 -53.62
CA GLN A 452 -41.10 33.35 -54.79
C GLN A 452 -40.19 34.49 -54.35
N LEU A 453 -38.93 34.42 -54.76
CA LEU A 453 -37.98 35.49 -54.57
C LEU A 453 -37.76 36.20 -55.91
N THR A 454 -38.06 37.49 -55.95
CA THR A 454 -37.84 38.37 -57.11
C THR A 454 -36.51 39.11 -56.94
N HIS A 455 -35.90 39.55 -58.05
CA HIS A 455 -34.67 40.35 -58.05
C HIS A 455 -33.48 39.71 -57.33
N LEU A 456 -33.35 38.38 -57.37
CA LEU A 456 -32.17 37.68 -56.88
C LEU A 456 -30.98 37.93 -57.81
N ALA A 457 -29.82 38.30 -57.26
CA ALA A 457 -28.61 38.39 -58.05
C ALA A 457 -28.13 36.98 -58.46
N PRO A 458 -27.39 36.85 -59.58
CA PRO A 458 -26.76 35.59 -59.96
C PRO A 458 -25.87 35.05 -58.83
N ASN A 459 -25.90 33.74 -58.61
CA ASN A 459 -25.15 33.04 -57.54
C ASN A 459 -25.52 33.45 -56.11
N SER A 460 -26.77 33.88 -55.89
CA SER A 460 -27.27 34.14 -54.54
C SER A 460 -27.40 32.83 -53.75
N ARG A 461 -26.87 32.80 -52.53
CA ARG A 461 -27.06 31.69 -51.58
C ARG A 461 -28.37 31.88 -50.85
N VAL A 462 -29.30 30.95 -50.99
CA VAL A 462 -30.60 30.95 -50.30
C VAL A 462 -30.61 29.85 -49.26
N CYS A 463 -30.91 30.20 -48.01
CA CYS A 463 -31.01 29.30 -46.88
C CYS A 463 -32.42 29.32 -46.30
N VAL A 464 -32.97 28.15 -46.00
CA VAL A 464 -34.26 28.00 -45.34
C VAL A 464 -34.06 27.20 -44.06
N SER A 465 -34.53 27.74 -42.93
CA SER A 465 -34.49 27.04 -41.64
C SER A 465 -35.88 26.93 -41.03
N PRO A 466 -36.27 25.78 -40.49
CA PRO A 466 -37.50 25.64 -39.72
C PRO A 466 -37.35 26.36 -38.36
N ILE A 467 -38.42 27.00 -37.92
CA ILE A 467 -38.50 27.70 -36.63
C ILE A 467 -39.50 26.96 -35.75
N TYR A 468 -39.08 26.60 -34.54
CA TYR A 468 -39.86 25.94 -33.50
C TYR A 468 -40.01 26.87 -32.30
N SER A 469 -40.91 26.56 -31.37
CA SER A 469 -41.09 27.37 -30.16
C SER A 469 -39.85 27.45 -29.26
N SER A 470 -38.98 26.43 -29.33
CA SER A 470 -37.73 26.33 -28.57
C SER A 470 -36.51 26.89 -29.30
N GLY A 471 -36.63 27.31 -30.57
CA GLY A 471 -35.53 27.90 -31.33
C GLY A 471 -35.57 27.59 -32.83
N ARG A 472 -34.45 27.89 -33.50
CA ARG A 472 -34.25 27.65 -34.93
C ARG A 472 -33.63 26.26 -35.14
N GLY A 473 -34.30 25.40 -35.88
CA GLY A 473 -33.75 24.10 -36.28
C GLY A 473 -32.74 24.24 -37.43
N ASP A 474 -31.99 23.17 -37.68
CA ASP A 474 -30.99 23.15 -38.75
C ASP A 474 -31.64 23.34 -40.12
N GLY A 475 -31.14 24.30 -40.89
CA GLY A 475 -31.65 24.65 -42.22
C GLY A 475 -30.78 24.11 -43.34
N LEU A 476 -31.35 24.09 -44.55
CA LEU A 476 -30.61 23.80 -45.78
C LEU A 476 -30.32 25.09 -46.53
N CYS A 477 -29.21 25.11 -47.27
CA CYS A 477 -28.82 26.21 -48.14
C CYS A 477 -28.49 25.70 -49.53
N CYS A 478 -28.93 26.43 -50.56
CA CYS A 478 -28.63 26.14 -51.95
C CYS A 478 -28.28 27.44 -52.67
N THR A 479 -27.43 27.35 -53.70
CA THR A 479 -27.05 28.51 -54.51
C THR A 479 -27.92 28.56 -55.76
N ALA A 480 -28.58 29.70 -55.99
CA ALA A 480 -29.32 29.96 -57.21
C ALA A 480 -28.34 30.25 -58.35
N THR A 481 -28.16 29.28 -59.25
CA THR A 481 -27.40 29.48 -60.50
C THR A 481 -28.35 29.96 -61.58
N THR A 482 -28.30 31.26 -61.91
CA THR A 482 -29.03 31.77 -63.07
C THR A 482 -28.15 31.66 -64.30
N HIS A 483 -28.59 30.86 -65.26
CA HIS A 483 -27.89 30.66 -66.52
C HIS A 483 -28.01 31.94 -67.35
N ARG A 484 -27.02 32.83 -67.26
CA ARG A 484 -26.82 33.86 -68.29
C ARG A 484 -26.48 33.15 -69.59
N ASP A 485 -27.39 33.21 -70.56
CA ASP A 485 -27.15 32.78 -71.93
C ASP A 485 -25.92 33.53 -72.48
N SER A 486 -24.77 32.88 -72.40
CA SER A 486 -23.58 33.24 -73.14
C SER A 486 -23.58 32.38 -74.39
N ARG A 487 -24.33 32.82 -75.41
CA ARG A 487 -24.10 32.62 -76.86
C ARG A 487 -25.38 32.92 -77.64
N GLN A 488 -25.36 34.00 -78.42
CA GLN A 488 -25.72 33.91 -79.84
C GLN A 488 -25.00 34.99 -80.68
N TRP A 489 -23.82 34.59 -81.15
CA TRP A 489 -23.05 34.91 -82.38
C TRP A 489 -23.31 36.22 -83.16
N GLY A 490 -22.23 36.95 -83.42
CA GLY A 490 -22.12 38.05 -84.39
C GLY A 490 -20.87 38.87 -84.17
#